data_AF-A0A7Z0B1F5-F1
#
_entry.id   AF-A0A7Z0B1F5-F1
#
_cell.length_a   1.000
_cell.length_b   1.000
_cell.length_c   1.000
_cell.angle_alpha   90.00
_cell.angle_beta   90.00
_cell.angle_gamma   90.00
#
_symmetry.space_group_name_H-M   'P 1'
#
loop_
_entity.id
_entity.type
_entity.pdbx_description
1 polymer ?
#
loop_
_entity_poly.entity_id
_entity_poly.type
_entity_poly.pdbx_seq_one_letter_code
_entity_poly.pdbx_strand_id
1 'polypeptide(L)'
;MKIASLVGLGALLTAVSMSSAIAQTSARANDPSAPKTRAEVRADLAEWRAAGYDPLDWIDYPNNAQRAGRIVAARRAQAAGGTMTQ
;
A
#
# COMPACT_ATOMS: atom_id res chain seq x y z
N MET A 1 42.97 21.56 9.11
CA MET A 1 42.17 21.54 7.85
C MET A 1 41.53 20.17 7.68
N LYS A 2 40.31 19.95 8.21
CA LYS A 2 39.56 18.68 8.01
C LYS A 2 38.10 18.76 8.50
N ILE A 3 37.41 19.87 8.25
CA ILE A 3 36.02 20.06 8.72
C ILE A 3 35.09 20.74 7.70
N ALA A 4 35.53 20.86 6.45
CA ALA A 4 34.79 21.58 5.40
C ALA A 4 34.36 20.66 4.24
N SER A 5 33.94 19.41 4.52
CA SER A 5 33.55 18.46 3.46
C SER A 5 32.24 17.70 3.69
N LEU A 6 31.46 18.02 4.72
CA LEU A 6 30.20 17.30 5.02
C LEU A 6 28.92 18.10 4.75
N VAL A 7 29.03 19.37 4.35
CA VAL A 7 27.86 20.22 4.06
C VAL A 7 27.41 20.12 2.59
N GLY A 8 28.22 19.50 1.72
CA GLY A 8 27.91 19.36 0.28
C GLY A 8 27.03 18.17 -0.12
N LEU A 9 26.75 17.23 0.79
CA LEU A 9 26.01 15.99 0.49
C LEU A 9 24.65 15.90 1.23
N GLY A 10 24.16 17.00 1.79
CA GLY A 10 22.83 17.07 2.42
C GLY A 10 21.75 17.70 1.53
N ALA A 11 22.15 18.36 0.44
CA ALA A 11 21.26 19.24 -0.34
C ALA A 11 20.76 18.67 -1.67
N LEU A 12 21.00 17.38 -1.99
CA LEU A 12 20.66 16.79 -3.29
C LEU A 12 19.67 15.61 -3.25
N LEU A 13 19.02 15.35 -2.12
CA LEU A 13 18.02 14.26 -2.00
C LEU A 13 16.60 14.75 -1.67
N THR A 14 16.30 16.01 -1.93
CA THR A 14 14.95 16.61 -1.77
C THR A 14 14.31 16.94 -3.12
N ALA A 15 14.34 16.03 -4.10
CA ALA A 15 13.63 16.24 -5.37
C ALA A 15 13.42 14.94 -6.17
N VAL A 16 12.94 13.87 -5.53
CA VAL A 16 12.16 12.88 -6.27
C VAL A 16 10.72 13.12 -5.89
N SER A 17 10.14 14.12 -6.55
CA SER A 17 8.70 14.25 -6.72
C SER A 17 8.23 13.00 -7.44
N MET A 18 7.92 11.94 -6.70
CA MET A 18 7.06 10.89 -7.20
C MET A 18 5.72 11.55 -7.43
N SER A 19 5.55 12.09 -8.63
CA SER A 19 4.27 12.43 -9.21
C SER A 19 3.55 11.11 -9.52
N SER A 20 3.26 10.33 -8.48
CA SER A 20 2.21 9.35 -8.57
C SER A 20 0.94 10.18 -8.69
N ALA A 21 0.39 10.23 -9.90
CA ALA A 21 -1.03 10.50 -10.05
C ALA A 21 -1.76 9.35 -9.34
N ILE A 22 -1.81 9.43 -8.01
CA ILE A 22 -2.75 8.67 -7.22
C ILE A 22 -4.07 9.24 -7.71
N ALA A 23 -4.77 8.51 -8.57
CA ALA A 23 -6.20 8.68 -8.67
C ALA A 23 -6.65 8.65 -7.22
N GLN A 24 -7.05 9.81 -6.68
CA GLN A 24 -7.53 9.93 -5.32
C GLN A 24 -8.73 8.99 -5.26
N THR A 25 -8.47 7.74 -4.89
CA THR A 25 -9.45 6.90 -4.24
C THR A 25 -9.70 7.72 -3.00
N SER A 26 -10.73 8.56 -3.10
CA SER A 26 -11.30 9.22 -1.95
C SER A 26 -11.45 8.10 -0.93
N ALA A 27 -10.98 8.36 0.30
CA ALA A 27 -11.22 7.48 1.42
C ALA A 27 -12.73 7.42 1.64
N ARG A 28 -13.44 6.72 0.74
CA ARG A 28 -14.79 6.30 0.93
C ARG A 28 -14.68 5.43 2.17
N ALA A 29 -15.52 5.71 3.17
CA ALA A 29 -15.79 4.73 4.19
C ALA A 29 -15.96 3.38 3.46
N ASN A 30 -15.06 2.43 3.74
CA ASN A 30 -15.05 1.12 3.12
C ASN A 30 -16.28 0.38 3.67
N ASP A 31 -17.47 0.78 3.21
CA ASP A 31 -18.68 0.02 3.35
C ASP A 31 -18.40 -1.29 2.62
N PRO A 32 -18.27 -2.41 3.35
CA PRO A 32 -17.97 -3.70 2.72
C PRO A 32 -19.07 -4.13 1.75
N SER A 33 -20.24 -3.49 1.79
CA SER A 33 -21.40 -3.74 0.94
C SER A 33 -21.46 -2.83 -0.29
N ALA A 34 -20.63 -1.79 -0.38
CA ALA A 34 -20.63 -0.90 -1.54
C ALA A 34 -20.07 -1.61 -2.78
N PRO A 35 -20.72 -1.48 -3.96
CA PRO A 35 -20.18 -2.01 -5.20
C PRO A 35 -18.81 -1.39 -5.53
N LYS A 36 -17.85 -2.23 -5.91
CA LYS A 36 -16.52 -1.79 -6.34
C LYS A 36 -16.48 -1.55 -7.84
N THR A 37 -15.83 -0.47 -8.24
CA THR A 37 -15.46 -0.24 -9.64
C THR A 37 -14.40 -1.25 -10.08
N ARG A 38 -14.25 -1.43 -11.40
CA ARG A 38 -13.19 -2.31 -11.96
C ARG A 38 -11.79 -1.84 -11.59
N ALA A 39 -11.59 -0.53 -11.43
CA ALA A 39 -10.30 0.02 -11.01
C ALA A 39 -9.98 -0.37 -9.57
N GLU A 40 -10.95 -0.25 -8.66
CA GLU A 40 -10.79 -0.63 -7.25
C GLU A 40 -10.54 -2.13 -7.10
N VAL A 41 -11.27 -2.99 -7.83
CA VAL A 41 -11.04 -4.44 -7.80
C VAL A 41 -9.62 -4.79 -8.25
N ARG A 42 -9.08 -4.11 -9.27
CA ARG A 42 -7.70 -4.32 -9.72
C ARG A 42 -6.68 -3.86 -8.68
N ALA A 43 -6.95 -2.74 -8.01
CA ALA A 43 -6.11 -2.23 -6.93
C ALA A 43 -6.09 -3.19 -5.73
N ASP A 44 -7.27 -3.67 -5.30
CA ASP A 44 -7.40 -4.70 -4.27
C ASP A 44 -6.60 -5.95 -4.65
N LEU A 45 -6.78 -6.47 -5.87
CA LEU A 45 -6.08 -7.67 -6.31
C LEU A 45 -4.56 -7.49 -6.31
N ALA A 46 -4.05 -6.31 -6.67
CA ALA A 46 -2.63 -6.00 -6.58
C ALA A 46 -2.13 -6.03 -5.13
N GLU A 47 -2.90 -5.48 -4.19
CA GLU A 47 -2.58 -5.52 -2.76
C GLU A 47 -2.53 -6.96 -2.22
N TRP A 48 -3.49 -7.79 -2.61
CA TRP A 48 -3.55 -9.21 -2.23
C TRP A 48 -2.38 -10.01 -2.80
N ARG A 49 -2.00 -9.79 -4.06
CA ARG A 49 -0.80 -10.40 -4.63
C ARG A 49 0.48 -9.96 -3.92
N ALA A 50 0.59 -8.70 -3.55
CA ALA A 50 1.69 -8.19 -2.73
C ALA A 50 1.66 -8.72 -1.28
N ALA A 51 0.57 -9.34 -0.85
CA ALA A 51 0.46 -10.09 0.41
C ALA A 51 0.71 -11.60 0.22
N GLY A 52 1.07 -12.03 -0.99
CA GLY A 52 1.39 -13.43 -1.30
C GLY A 52 0.17 -14.29 -1.62
N TYR A 53 -0.96 -13.69 -2.04
CA TYR A 53 -2.06 -14.44 -2.65
C TYR A 53 -1.70 -14.82 -4.09
N ASP A 54 -1.77 -16.12 -4.40
CA ASP A 54 -1.71 -16.63 -5.76
C ASP A 54 -3.04 -17.36 -6.08
N PRO A 55 -3.83 -16.87 -7.07
CA PRO A 55 -5.08 -17.53 -7.45
C PRO A 55 -4.87 -18.88 -8.14
N LEU A 56 -3.66 -19.21 -8.60
CA LEU A 56 -3.33 -20.49 -9.22
C LEU A 56 -2.79 -21.51 -8.22
N ASP A 57 -2.58 -21.12 -6.97
CA ASP A 57 -2.18 -22.02 -5.89
C ASP A 57 -3.43 -22.62 -5.24
N TRP A 58 -3.99 -23.62 -5.93
CA TRP A 58 -5.17 -24.36 -5.48
C TRP A 58 -4.81 -25.46 -4.45
N ILE A 59 -3.52 -25.81 -4.35
CA ILE A 59 -3.01 -26.81 -3.40
C ILE A 59 -3.13 -26.28 -1.97
N ASP A 60 -2.68 -25.04 -1.74
CA ASP A 60 -2.72 -24.42 -0.42
C ASP A 60 -4.00 -23.60 -0.16
N TYR A 61 -5.00 -23.69 -1.04
CA TYR A 61 -6.30 -23.06 -0.81
C TYR A 61 -7.07 -23.80 0.29
N PRO A 62 -7.70 -23.12 1.26
CA PRO A 62 -7.87 -21.66 1.39
C PRO A 62 -6.79 -20.94 2.22
N ASN A 63 -5.77 -21.65 2.71
CA ASN A 63 -4.76 -21.10 3.63
C ASN A 63 -4.01 -19.91 3.02
N ASN A 64 -3.68 -19.97 1.72
CA ASN A 64 -3.01 -18.88 1.02
C ASN A 64 -3.85 -17.57 1.01
N ALA A 65 -5.14 -17.67 0.71
CA ALA A 65 -6.08 -16.56 0.69
C ALA A 65 -6.31 -16.01 2.09
N GLN A 66 -6.49 -16.87 3.10
CA GLN A 66 -6.66 -16.43 4.48
C GLN A 66 -5.42 -15.71 5.02
N ARG A 67 -4.22 -16.22 4.72
CA ARG A 67 -2.96 -15.58 5.09
C ARG A 67 -2.83 -14.19 4.48
N ALA A 68 -3.04 -14.08 3.17
CA ALA A 68 -3.00 -12.80 2.48
C ALA A 68 -4.06 -11.81 3.02
N GLY A 69 -5.28 -12.30 3.29
CA GLY A 69 -6.36 -11.50 3.88
C GLY A 69 -6.00 -10.89 5.24
N ARG A 70 -5.36 -11.65 6.13
CA ARG A 70 -4.88 -11.12 7.42
C ARG A 70 -3.85 -10.00 7.24
N ILE A 71 -2.92 -10.17 6.29
CA ILE A 71 -1.88 -9.19 5.99
C ILE A 71 -2.50 -7.90 5.43
N VAL A 72 -3.41 -8.03 4.45
CA VAL A 72 -4.14 -6.89 3.86
C VAL A 72 -4.94 -6.13 4.93
N ALA A 73 -5.69 -6.85 5.78
CA ALA A 73 -6.45 -6.23 6.86
C ALA A 73 -5.53 -5.46 7.82
N ALA A 74 -4.39 -6.03 8.21
CA ALA A 74 -3.41 -5.35 9.07
C ALA A 74 -2.83 -4.09 8.42
N ARG A 75 -2.47 -4.13 7.12
CA ARG A 75 -1.96 -2.96 6.38
C ARG A 75 -3.00 -1.84 6.33
N ARG A 76 -4.26 -2.17 6.04
CA ARG A 76 -5.36 -1.19 6.01
C ARG A 76 -5.64 -0.58 7.38
N ALA A 77 -5.58 -1.37 8.44
CA ALA A 77 -5.72 -0.86 9.80
C ALA A 77 -4.59 0.13 10.17
N GLN A 78 -3.35 -0.16 9.78
CA GLN A 78 -2.20 0.75 9.98
C GLN A 78 -2.36 2.06 9.20
N ALA A 79 -2.81 1.99 7.95
CA ALA A 79 -3.08 3.18 7.14
C ALA A 79 -4.17 4.06 7.74
N ALA A 80 -5.26 3.46 8.24
CA ALA A 80 -6.35 4.17 8.91
C ALA A 80 -5.92 4.80 10.26
N GLY A 81 -5.05 4.12 11.01
CA GLY A 81 -4.46 4.68 12.24
C GLY A 81 -3.55 5.88 11.98
N GLY A 82 -2.71 5.80 10.94
CA GLY A 82 -1.81 6.90 10.56
C GLY A 82 -2.53 8.16 10.08
N THR A 83 -3.73 8.02 9.50
CA THR A 83 -4.58 9.16 9.15
C THR A 83 -5.26 9.83 10.35
N MET A 84 -5.42 9.13 11.48
CA MET A 84 -6.03 9.71 12.70
C MET A 84 -5.01 10.43 13.60
N THR A 85 -3.73 10.11 13.48
CA THR A 85 -2.64 10.73 14.27
C THR A 85 -2.02 11.96 13.61
N GLN A 86 -2.51 12.39 12.45
CA GLN A 86 -2.00 13.52 11.68
C GLN A 86 -2.96 14.71 11.74
#